data_AF-A0A9P5YX85-F1
#
_entry.id   AF-A0A9P5YX85-F1
#
_cell.length_a   1.000
_cell.length_b   1.000
_cell.length_c   1.000
_cell.angle_alpha   90.00
_cell.angle_beta   90.00
_cell.angle_gamma   90.00
#
_symmetry.space_group_name_H-M   'P 1'
#
loop_
_entity.id
_entity.type
_entity.pdbx_description
1 polymer ?
#
loop_
_entity_poly.entity_id
_entity_poly.type
_entity_poly.pdbx_seq_one_letter_code
_entity_poly.pdbx_strand_id
1 'polypeptide(L)'
;MEENDASALFKFHSPQGYALCRKILSTRLPFGPHDYQLDGITAVLDGVDMLAITATGSGKSGYIYMLMHVILAILESPSLYPSAKFPADPAILVIYPTNALEEDQVCTT
;
A
#
# COMPACT_ATOMS: atom_id res chain seq x y z
N MET A 1 -28.58 -10.38 24.12
CA MET A 1 -28.29 -8.96 23.88
C MET A 1 -26.78 -8.87 23.86
N GLU A 2 -26.18 -9.13 22.70
CA GLU A 2 -24.73 -8.98 22.52
C GLU A 2 -24.44 -7.49 22.37
N GLU A 3 -23.53 -7.04 23.22
CA GLU A 3 -23.03 -5.67 23.28
C GLU A 3 -22.30 -5.38 21.97
N ASN A 4 -22.86 -4.46 21.20
CA ASN A 4 -22.34 -4.01 19.91
C ASN A 4 -21.06 -3.19 20.16
N ASP A 5 -19.89 -3.82 20.03
CA ASP A 5 -18.58 -3.17 20.15
C ASP A 5 -18.36 -2.21 18.97
N ALA A 6 -18.91 -1.01 19.11
CA ALA A 6 -18.88 0.07 18.13
C ALA A 6 -17.51 0.78 18.06
N SER A 7 -16.40 0.03 18.07
CA SER A 7 -15.06 0.60 17.84
C SER A 7 -14.03 -0.34 17.22
N ALA A 8 -14.43 -1.36 16.46
CA ALA A 8 -13.47 -2.06 15.61
C ALA A 8 -12.99 -1.09 14.51
N LEU A 9 -11.92 -0.35 14.81
CA LEU A 9 -11.15 0.43 13.84
C LEU A 9 -10.89 -0.47 12.64
N PHE A 10 -11.34 -0.03 11.46
CA PHE A 10 -11.10 -0.77 10.24
C PHE A 10 -9.60 -0.97 10.04
N LYS A 11 -9.25 -2.18 9.64
CA LYS A 11 -7.87 -2.59 9.36
C LYS A 11 -7.71 -2.81 7.88
N PHE A 12 -6.63 -2.32 7.32
CA PHE A 12 -6.26 -2.63 5.95
C PHE A 12 -5.93 -4.11 5.80
N HIS A 13 -5.30 -4.71 6.81
CA HIS A 13 -5.02 -6.14 6.89
C HIS A 13 -6.27 -6.92 7.34
N SER A 14 -7.34 -6.80 6.55
CA SER A 14 -8.62 -7.49 6.73
C SER A 14 -9.24 -7.81 5.36
N PRO A 15 -10.17 -8.78 5.23
CA PRO A 15 -10.78 -9.09 3.94
C PRO A 15 -11.36 -7.87 3.20
N GLN A 16 -11.98 -6.94 3.94
CA GLN A 16 -12.51 -5.69 3.41
C GLN A 16 -11.40 -4.73 2.98
N GLY A 17 -10.34 -4.60 3.79
CA GLY A 17 -9.16 -3.81 3.46
C GLY A 17 -8.40 -4.31 2.23
N TYR A 18 -8.26 -5.63 2.08
CA TYR A 18 -7.69 -6.25 0.88
C TYR A 18 -8.52 -5.94 -0.36
N ALA A 19 -9.85 -6.09 -0.26
CA ALA A 19 -10.75 -5.80 -1.37
C ALA A 19 -10.68 -4.32 -1.78
N LEU A 20 -10.62 -3.40 -0.82
CA LEU A 20 -10.44 -1.97 -1.06
C LEU A 20 -9.10 -1.68 -1.75
N CYS A 21 -7.99 -2.15 -1.20
CA CYS A 21 -6.66 -1.91 -1.75
C CYS A 21 -6.52 -2.51 -3.15
N ARG A 22 -7.01 -3.73 -3.37
CA ARG A 22 -7.03 -4.35 -4.71
C ARG A 22 -7.84 -3.51 -5.70
N LYS A 23 -9.03 -3.04 -5.32
CA LYS A 23 -9.87 -2.20 -6.17
C LYS A 23 -9.16 -0.91 -6.56
N ILE A 24 -8.55 -0.23 -5.60
CA ILE A 24 -7.77 1.00 -5.83
C ILE A 24 -6.63 0.73 -6.82
N LEU A 25 -5.82 -0.30 -6.55
CA LEU A 25 -4.63 -0.60 -7.35
C LEU A 25 -4.99 -1.04 -8.77
N SER A 26 -5.97 -1.93 -8.93
CA SER A 26 -6.45 -2.35 -10.25
C SER A 26 -7.09 -1.22 -11.07
N THR A 27 -7.47 -0.11 -10.42
CA THR A 27 -8.01 1.09 -11.11
C THR A 27 -6.91 2.07 -11.51
N ARG A 28 -5.86 2.17 -10.68
CA ARG A 28 -4.76 3.14 -10.86
C ARG A 28 -3.60 2.63 -11.70
N LEU A 29 -3.41 1.32 -11.74
CA LEU A 29 -2.29 0.68 -12.42
C LEU A 29 -2.81 -0.15 -13.61
N PRO A 30 -1.99 -0.32 -14.68
CA PRO A 30 -2.35 -1.15 -15.82
C PRO A 30 -2.35 -2.66 -15.50
N PHE A 31 -2.00 -3.04 -14.26
CA PHE A 31 -1.98 -4.40 -13.74
C PHE A 31 -2.49 -4.43 -12.30
N GLY A 32 -2.99 -5.58 -11.86
CA GLY A 32 -3.41 -5.80 -10.48
C GLY A 32 -2.24 -6.25 -9.59
N PRO A 33 -2.35 -6.06 -8.27
CA PRO A 33 -1.34 -6.55 -7.33
C PRO A 33 -1.43 -8.08 -7.17
N HIS A 34 -0.29 -8.71 -6.93
CA HIS A 34 -0.24 -10.08 -6.41
C HIS A 34 -0.67 -10.12 -4.93
N ASP A 35 -1.12 -11.29 -4.48
CA ASP A 35 -1.65 -11.46 -3.12
C ASP A 35 -0.59 -11.18 -2.05
N TYR A 36 0.66 -11.61 -2.27
CA TYR A 36 1.78 -11.34 -1.36
C TYR A 36 2.19 -9.85 -1.34
N GLN A 37 1.89 -9.10 -2.41
CA GLN A 37 2.10 -7.64 -2.42
C GLN A 37 1.02 -6.96 -1.58
N LEU A 38 -0.25 -7.36 -1.77
CA LEU A 38 -1.37 -6.87 -0.97
C LEU A 38 -1.18 -7.13 0.52
N ASP A 39 -0.76 -8.34 0.87
CA ASP A 39 -0.48 -8.72 2.26
C ASP A 39 0.53 -7.77 2.92
N GLY A 40 1.67 -7.53 2.25
CA GLY A 40 2.68 -6.61 2.76
C GLY A 40 2.20 -5.16 2.86
N ILE A 41 1.60 -4.60 1.80
CA ILE A 41 1.19 -3.19 1.83
C ILE A 41 0.07 -2.95 2.85
N THR A 42 -0.85 -3.90 3.02
CA THR A 42 -1.95 -3.74 3.98
C THR A 42 -1.47 -3.83 5.41
N ALA A 43 -0.47 -4.67 5.71
CA ALA A 43 0.21 -4.66 7.00
C ALA A 43 0.91 -3.32 7.27
N VAL A 44 1.64 -2.77 6.28
CA VAL A 44 2.31 -1.46 6.41
C VAL A 44 1.31 -0.32 6.62
N LEU A 45 0.16 -0.34 5.95
CA LEU A 45 -0.91 0.64 6.13
C LEU A 45 -1.54 0.60 7.53
N ASP A 46 -1.51 -0.56 8.19
CA ASP A 46 -1.90 -0.71 9.60
C ASP A 46 -0.75 -0.36 10.59
N GLY A 47 0.37 0.16 10.08
CA GLY A 47 1.51 0.59 10.89
C GLY A 47 2.44 -0.55 11.32
N VAL A 48 2.40 -1.69 10.62
CA VAL A 48 3.28 -2.85 10.89
C VAL A 48 4.52 -2.80 10.00
N ASP A 49 5.70 -2.88 10.63
CA ASP A 49 6.97 -3.01 9.90
C ASP A 49 7.05 -4.36 9.18
N MET A 50 7.50 -4.33 7.92
CA MET A 50 7.52 -5.49 7.03
C MET A 50 8.95 -5.92 6.66
N LEU A 51 9.23 -7.23 6.73
CA LEU A 51 10.39 -7.86 6.11
C LEU A 51 9.92 -8.80 4.99
N ALA A 52 10.22 -8.45 3.75
CA ALA A 52 9.87 -9.25 2.57
C ALA A 52 11.08 -10.01 2.03
N ILE A 53 10.98 -11.34 1.91
CA ILE A 53 11.95 -12.17 1.18
C ILE A 53 11.23 -12.77 -0.02
N THR A 54 11.58 -12.29 -1.22
CA THR A 54 10.94 -12.73 -2.46
C THR A 54 11.99 -13.05 -3.52
N ALA A 55 11.61 -13.87 -4.51
CA ALA A 55 12.49 -14.18 -5.63
C ALA A 55 12.78 -12.94 -6.50
N THR A 56 13.93 -12.93 -7.16
CA THR A 56 14.23 -11.91 -8.18
C THR A 56 13.18 -11.94 -9.30
N GLY A 57 12.78 -10.76 -9.78
CA GLY A 57 11.73 -10.65 -10.80
C GLY A 57 10.29 -10.77 -10.27
N SER A 58 10.08 -11.00 -8.97
CA SER A 58 8.73 -11.08 -8.36
C SER A 58 8.05 -9.71 -8.18
N GLY A 59 8.50 -8.65 -8.86
CA GLY A 59 7.88 -7.32 -8.70
C GLY A 59 8.00 -6.73 -7.28
N LYS A 60 9.08 -7.00 -6.54
CA LYS A 60 9.28 -6.45 -5.19
C LYS A 60 9.27 -4.91 -5.11
N SER A 61 9.67 -4.20 -6.17
CA SER A 61 9.50 -2.74 -6.24
C SER A 61 8.02 -2.31 -6.14
N GLY A 62 7.09 -3.22 -6.42
CA GLY A 62 5.65 -3.06 -6.24
C GLY A 62 5.23 -2.60 -4.86
N TYR A 63 5.88 -3.07 -3.80
CA TYR A 63 5.56 -2.65 -2.43
C TYR A 63 5.67 -1.13 -2.26
N ILE A 64 6.59 -0.47 -2.97
CA ILE A 64 6.88 0.96 -2.86
C ILE A 64 5.76 1.76 -3.55
N TYR A 65 5.59 1.58 -4.87
CA TYR A 65 4.65 2.41 -5.63
C TYR A 65 3.18 2.05 -5.34
N MET A 66 2.87 0.79 -5.06
CA MET A 66 1.49 0.39 -4.72
C MET A 66 1.06 1.01 -3.39
N LEU A 67 1.93 1.03 -2.38
CA LEU A 67 1.65 1.69 -1.11
C LEU A 67 1.33 3.18 -1.33
N MET A 68 2.15 3.88 -2.13
CA MET A 68 1.90 5.28 -2.47
C MET A 68 0.55 5.47 -3.18
N HIS A 69 0.22 4.63 -4.16
CA HIS A 69 -1.05 4.75 -4.88
C HIS A 69 -2.27 4.57 -3.98
N VAL A 70 -2.20 3.70 -2.96
CA VAL A 70 -3.27 3.54 -1.98
C VAL A 70 -3.40 4.78 -1.09
N ILE A 71 -2.28 5.29 -0.57
CA ILE A 71 -2.26 6.51 0.25
C ILE A 71 -2.86 7.69 -0.51
N LEU A 72 -2.41 7.92 -1.75
CA LEU A 72 -2.91 9.00 -2.60
C LEU A 72 -4.41 8.86 -2.90
N ALA A 73 -4.91 7.64 -3.10
CA ALA A 73 -6.33 7.41 -3.35
C ALA A 73 -7.20 7.81 -2.15
N ILE A 74 -6.73 7.51 -0.95
CA ILE A 74 -7.42 7.85 0.29
C ILE A 74 -7.37 9.36 0.54
N LEU A 75 -6.26 10.02 0.23
CA LEU A 75 -6.13 11.48 0.32
C LEU A 75 -7.05 12.20 -0.67
N GLU A 76 -7.15 11.72 -1.91
CA GLU A 76 -8.05 12.27 -2.93
C GLU A 76 -9.53 12.01 -2.62
N SER A 77 -9.83 10.92 -1.90
CA SER A 77 -11.20 10.55 -1.54
C SER A 77 -11.25 10.04 -0.10
N PRO A 78 -11.30 10.94 0.90
CA PRO A 78 -11.33 10.57 2.31
C PRO A 78 -12.53 9.70 2.71
N SER A 79 -13.60 9.70 1.90
CA SER A 79 -14.76 8.81 2.07
C SER A 79 -14.42 7.33 1.87
N LEU A 80 -13.34 7.01 1.15
CA LEU A 80 -12.85 5.62 1.00
C LEU A 80 -12.43 5.05 2.34
N TYR A 81 -11.81 5.88 3.18
CA TYR A 81 -11.50 5.49 4.55
C TYR A 81 -11.40 6.69 5.51
N PRO A 82 -12.51 7.07 6.17
CA PRO A 82 -12.58 8.33 6.93
C PRO A 82 -11.65 8.43 8.14
N SER A 83 -11.24 7.30 8.72
CA SER A 83 -10.35 7.27 9.88
C SER A 83 -8.86 7.22 9.52
N ALA A 84 -8.49 6.94 8.27
CA ALA A 84 -7.10 7.04 7.87
C ALA A 84 -6.64 8.49 7.84
N LYS A 85 -5.44 8.72 8.36
CA LYS A 85 -4.76 10.01 8.32
C LYS A 85 -3.38 9.80 7.74
N PHE A 86 -3.14 10.40 6.59
CA PHE A 86 -1.83 10.46 5.96
C PHE A 86 -1.39 11.93 5.85
N PRO A 87 -0.08 12.21 5.75
CA PRO A 87 0.41 13.54 5.41
C PRO A 87 -0.23 14.02 4.10
N ALA A 88 -0.49 15.33 3.99
CA ALA A 88 -1.10 15.91 2.79
C ALA A 88 -0.21 15.78 1.54
N ASP A 89 1.11 15.74 1.74
CA ASP A 89 2.13 15.50 0.71
C ASP A 89 2.96 14.28 1.14
N PRO A 90 2.49 13.05 0.89
CA PRO A 90 3.17 11.84 1.33
C PRO A 90 4.41 11.58 0.47
N ALA A 91 5.51 11.21 1.13
CA ALA A 91 6.76 10.83 0.48
C ALA A 91 7.22 9.44 0.94
N ILE A 92 7.92 8.71 0.06
CA ILE A 92 8.59 7.46 0.39
C ILE A 92 10.09 7.62 0.12
N LEU A 93 10.92 7.34 1.13
CA LEU A 93 12.37 7.26 1.00
C LEU A 93 12.75 5.81 0.69
N VAL A 94 13.41 5.59 -0.44
CA VAL A 94 13.96 4.28 -0.81
C VAL A 94 15.48 4.37 -0.79
N ILE A 95 16.12 3.47 -0.06
CA ILE A 95 17.57 3.42 0.07
C ILE A 95 18.10 2.25 -0.75
N TYR A 96 18.95 2.54 -1.73
CA TYR A 96 19.61 1.54 -2.54
C TYR A 96 21.08 1.40 -2.12
N PRO A 97 21.65 0.19 -2.22
CA PRO A 97 23.08 0.00 -1.93
C PRO A 97 24.00 0.54 -3.04
N THR A 98 23.46 0.84 -4.24
CA THR A 98 24.22 1.32 -5.40
C THR A 98 23.44 2.35 -6.19
N ASN A 99 24.13 3.31 -6.80
CA ASN A 99 23.52 4.35 -7.65
C ASN A 99 22.85 3.75 -8.88
N ALA A 100 23.45 2.73 -9.51
CA ALA A 100 22.87 2.08 -10.69
C ALA A 100 21.45 1.55 -10.44
N LEU A 101 21.20 0.99 -9.24
CA LEU A 101 19.86 0.52 -8.89
C LEU A 101 18.87 1.65 -8.64
N GLU A 102 19.33 2.79 -8.12
CA GLU A 102 18.48 3.97 -7.94
C GLU A 102 18.12 4.59 -9.30
N GLU A 103 19.10 4.77 -10.18
CA GLU A 103 18.94 5.32 -11.52
C GLU A 103 17.94 4.51 -12.35
N ASP A 104 17.98 3.17 -12.27
CA ASP A 104 17.04 2.27 -12.95
C ASP A 104 15.57 2.41 -12.47
N GLN A 105 15.32 3.05 -11.33
CA GLN A 105 13.96 3.19 -10.76
C GLN A 105 13.35 4.55 -11.08
N VAL A 106 14.15 5.50 -11.54
CA VAL A 106 13.66 6.81 -11.97
C VAL A 106 12.86 6.62 -13.26
N CYS A 107 11.60 7.05 -13.24
CA CYS A 107 10.79 7.11 -14.45
C CYS A 107 11.35 8.22 -15.35
N THR A 108 12.10 7.85 -16.39
CA THR A 108 12.52 8.79 -17.43
C THR A 108 11.30 9.18 -18.24
N THR A 109 10.84 10.41 -18.03
CA THR A 109 9.72 11.04 -18.73
C THR A 109 10.08 11.39 -20.17
#